data_AF-A0A3D0KJX1-F1
#
_entry.id   AF-A0A3D0KJX1-F1
#
_cell.length_a   1.000
_cell.length_b   1.000
_cell.length_c   1.000
_cell.angle_alpha   90.00
_cell.angle_beta   90.00
_cell.angle_gamma   90.00
#
_symmetry.space_group_name_H-M   'P 1'
#
loop_
_entity.id
_entity.type
_entity.pdbx_description
1 polymer ?
#
loop_
_entity_poly.entity_id
_entity_poly.type
_entity_poly.pdbx_seq_one_letter_code
_entity_poly.pdbx_strand_id
1 'polypeptide(L)' 'MITEINVRFVAFISSLAQAGANLPLDYLEMNLNPDNFSHVYKHYEFPKGTIFLRDVDEKPVVMNEKDLLDMDPRHA' A
#
# COMPACT_ATOMS: atom_id res chain seq x y z
N MET A 1 2.36 -17.28 15.78
CA MET A 1 3.25 -16.44 16.60
C MET A 1 3.21 -15.04 16.01
N ILE A 2 2.88 -14.03 16.81
CA ILE A 2 2.91 -12.61 16.40
C ILE A 2 4.23 -12.04 16.92
N THR A 3 5.01 -11.39 16.06
CA THR A 3 6.35 -10.86 16.42
C THR A 3 6.29 -9.42 16.91
N GLU A 4 5.45 -8.59 16.32
CA GLU A 4 5.31 -7.17 16.66
C GLU A 4 3.91 -6.65 16.25
N ILE A 5 3.41 -5.65 16.98
CA ILE A 5 2.24 -4.85 16.61
C ILE A 5 2.67 -3.39 16.60
N ASN A 6 2.64 -2.76 15.43
CA ASN A 6 2.91 -1.33 15.26
C ASN A 6 1.60 -0.54 15.27
N VAL A 7 1.39 0.28 16.29
CA VAL A 7 0.24 1.20 16.36
C VAL A 7 0.64 2.57 15.81
N ARG A 8 1.11 2.60 14.57
CA ARG A 8 1.52 3.79 13.81
C ARG A 8 1.67 3.43 12.34
N PHE A 9 1.73 4.43 11.46
CA PHE A 9 2.16 4.18 10.09
C PHE A 9 3.59 3.64 10.07
N VAL A 10 3.76 2.57 9.30
CA VAL A 10 5.06 1.94 9.05
C VAL A 10 5.54 2.30 7.64
N ALA A 11 6.77 1.90 7.32
CA ALA A 11 7.34 2.14 6.01
C ALA A 11 6.43 1.63 4.87
N PHE A 12 6.49 2.30 3.72
CA PHE A 12 5.78 1.92 2.49
C PHE A 12 4.25 1.99 2.56
N ILE A 13 3.68 2.74 3.51
CA ILE A 13 2.22 2.94 3.61
C ILE A 13 1.61 3.49 2.30
N SER A 14 2.34 4.36 1.60
CA SER A 14 1.92 4.91 0.31
C SER A 14 1.84 3.85 -0.78
N SER A 15 2.69 2.82 -0.73
CA SER A 15 2.64 1.69 -1.66
C SER A 15 1.40 0.83 -1.42
N LEU A 16 1.03 0.61 -0.15
CA LEU A 16 -0.24 -0.04 0.19
C LEU A 16 -1.44 0.77 -0.31
N ALA A 17 -1.39 2.09 -0.17
CA ALA A 17 -2.42 2.99 -0.69
C ALA A 17 -2.54 2.88 -2.22
N GLN A 18 -1.42 2.85 -2.94
CA GLN A 18 -1.40 2.66 -4.39
C GLN A 18 -1.99 1.30 -4.81
N ALA A 19 -1.82 0.26 -3.99
CA ALA A 19 -2.41 -1.05 -4.22
C ALA A 19 -3.91 -1.14 -3.86
N GLY A 20 -4.48 -0.11 -3.21
CA GLY A 20 -5.91 -0.04 -2.85
C GLY A 20 -6.21 0.05 -1.35
N ALA A 21 -5.18 -0.04 -0.50
CA ALA A 21 -5.30 0.07 0.96
C ALA A 21 -4.89 1.45 1.47
N ASN A 22 -5.75 2.45 1.28
CA ASN A 22 -5.44 3.86 1.56
C ASN A 22 -5.65 4.25 3.04
N LEU A 23 -4.90 3.62 3.93
CA LEU A 23 -4.91 3.91 5.37
C LEU A 23 -4.61 5.37 5.73
N PRO A 24 -3.75 6.11 5.00
CA PRO A 24 -3.56 7.54 5.24
C PRO A 24 -4.83 8.37 5.01
N LEU A 25 -5.61 8.05 3.96
CA LEU A 25 -6.89 8.71 3.72
C LEU A 25 -7.90 8.35 4.81
N ASP A 26 -8.03 7.07 5.17
CA ASP A 26 -8.91 6.64 6.25
C ASP A 26 -8.60 7.39 7.55
N TYR A 27 -7.31 7.53 7.89
CA TYR A 27 -6.88 8.28 9.07
C TYR A 27 -7.25 9.77 8.97
N LEU A 28 -7.08 10.39 7.80
CA LEU A 28 -7.45 11.79 7.60
C LEU A 28 -8.96 11.99 7.74
N GLU A 29 -9.77 11.12 7.12
CA GLU A 29 -11.23 11.17 7.19
C GLU A 29 -11.74 11.01 8.62
N MET A 30 -11.19 10.06 9.38
CA MET A 30 -11.53 9.89 10.79
C MET A 30 -11.25 11.15 11.62
N ASN A 31 -10.16 11.87 11.32
CA ASN A 31 -9.80 13.07 12.08
C ASN A 31 -10.59 14.31 11.66
N LEU A 32 -10.92 14.45 10.37
CA LEU A 32 -11.60 15.64 9.85
C LEU A 32 -13.12 15.51 9.85
N ASN A 33 -13.66 14.30 9.79
CA ASN A 33 -15.09 14.03 9.70
C ASN A 33 -15.46 12.74 10.47
N PRO A 34 -15.24 12.70 11.80
CA PRO A 34 -15.40 11.48 12.61
C PRO A 34 -16.83 10.93 12.57
N ASP A 35 -17.84 11.79 12.51
CA ASP A 35 -19.25 11.37 12.55
C ASP A 35 -19.68 10.58 11.29
N ASN A 36 -18.96 10.74 10.18
CA ASN A 36 -19.24 10.06 8.91
C ASN A 36 -18.22 8.97 8.57
N PHE A 37 -17.23 8.75 9.43
CA PHE A 37 -16.22 7.73 9.18
C PHE A 37 -16.81 6.32 9.33
N SER A 38 -16.53 5.43 8.36
CA SER A 38 -17.02 4.06 8.40
C SER A 38 -16.20 3.21 9.38
N HIS A 39 -16.86 2.70 10.41
CA HIS A 39 -16.27 1.73 11.35
C HIS A 39 -16.46 0.27 10.93
N VAL A 40 -17.02 0.02 9.74
CA VAL A 40 -17.19 -1.34 9.23
C VAL A 40 -15.82 -1.93 8.94
N TYR A 41 -15.58 -3.15 9.43
CA TYR A 41 -14.35 -3.87 9.14
C TYR A 41 -14.14 -4.01 7.63
N LYS A 42 -12.92 -3.70 7.19
CA LYS A 42 -12.50 -3.80 5.79
C LYS A 42 -11.38 -4.80 5.66
N HIS A 43 -11.63 -5.87 4.90
CA HIS A 43 -10.58 -6.78 4.48
C HIS A 43 -9.99 -6.25 3.16
N TYR A 44 -8.71 -5.93 3.17
CA TYR A 44 -8.03 -5.42 1.99
C TYR A 44 -7.60 -6.59 1.10
N GLU A 45 -8.09 -6.56 -0.14
CA GLU A 45 -7.70 -7.51 -1.18
C GLU A 45 -6.97 -6.75 -2.28
N PHE A 46 -5.85 -7.31 -2.73
CA PHE A 46 -5.04 -6.74 -3.79
C PHE A 46 -5.26 -7.52 -5.08
N PRO A 47 -5.23 -6.85 -6.26
CA PRO A 47 -5.31 -7.54 -7.53
C PRO A 47 -4.27 -8.67 -7.64
N LYS A 48 -4.65 -9.79 -8.25
CA LYS A 48 -3.74 -10.93 -8.43
C LYS A 48 -2.51 -10.52 -9.23
N GLY A 49 -1.33 -10.91 -8.74
CA GLY A 49 -0.04 -10.56 -9.34
C GLY A 49 0.43 -9.16 -8.98
N THR A 50 -0.21 -8.46 -8.03
CA THR A 50 0.35 -7.20 -7.50
C THR A 50 1.67 -7.48 -6.81
N ILE A 51 2.73 -6.82 -7.26
CA ILE A 51 4.06 -6.85 -6.65
C ILE A 51 4.46 -5.47 -6.17
N PHE A 52 5.33 -5.46 -5.17
CA PHE A 52 5.95 -4.27 -4.60
C PHE A 52 7.46 -4.41 -4.75
N LEU A 53 8.06 -3.53 -5.53
CA LEU A 53 9.50 -3.44 -5.74
C LEU A 53 10.03 -2.24 -4.98
N ARG A 54 11.12 -2.45 -4.25
CA ARG A 54 11.85 -1.38 -3.57
C ARG A 54 13.33 -1.52 -3.88
N ASP A 55 13.94 -0.41 -4.25
CA ASP A 55 15.40 -0.28 -4.22
C ASP A 55 15.82 0.55 -3.00
N VAL A 56 17.12 0.65 -2.77
CA VAL A 56 17.72 1.47 -1.70
C VAL A 56 17.62 2.95 -2.03
N ASP A 57 17.88 3.33 -3.28
CA ASP A 57 17.98 4.72 -3.73
C ASP A 57 16.84 5.15 -4.67
N GLU A 58 15.83 4.29 -4.87
CA GLU A 58 14.73 4.57 -5.80
C GLU A 58 13.35 4.60 -5.16
N LYS A 59 12.42 5.24 -5.87
CA LYS A 59 11.01 5.27 -5.46
C LYS A 59 10.43 3.86 -5.52
N PRO A 60 9.68 3.43 -4.48
CA PRO A 60 9.01 2.15 -4.51
C PRO A 60 8.01 2.09 -5.66
N VAL A 61 7.93 0.93 -6.31
CA VAL A 61 7.01 0.67 -7.42
C VAL A 61 5.99 -0.38 -7.00
N VAL A 62 4.73 -0.11 -7.31
CA VAL A 62 3.63 -1.08 -7.20
C VAL A 62 3.11 -1.33 -8.61
N MET A 63 3.12 -2.59 -9.04
CA MET A 63 2.80 -2.97 -10.42
C MET A 63 2.26 -4.41 -10.49
N ASN A 64 1.83 -4.85 -11.67
CA ASN A 64 1.58 -6.27 -11.90
C ASN A 64 2.89 -7.01 -12.20
N GLU A 65 3.02 -8.24 -11.72
CA GLU A 65 4.19 -9.10 -11.95
C GLU A 65 4.48 -9.34 -13.43
N LYS A 66 3.44 -9.34 -14.27
CA LYS A 66 3.60 -9.54 -15.72
C LYS A 66 4.32 -8.37 -16.37
N ASP A 67 4.00 -7.15 -15.92
CA ASP A 67 4.57 -5.92 -16.46
C ASP A 67 6.09 -5.85 -16.20
N LEU A 68 6.60 -6.57 -15.19
CA LEU A 68 8.03 -6.61 -14.87
C LEU A 68 8.85 -7.31 -15.96
N LEU A 69 8.30 -8.35 -16.58
CA LEU A 69 8.99 -9.11 -17.64
C LEU A 69 8.97 -8.37 -18.99
N ASP A 70 8.04 -7.44 -19.15
CA ASP A 70 7.89 -6.61 -20.34
C ASP A 70 8.67 -5.28 -20.23
N MET A 71 9.32 -5.01 -19.09
CA MET A 71 10.16 -3.84 -18.90
C MET A 71 11.45 -3.93 -19.74
N ASP A 72 11.76 -2.85 -20.47
CA ASP A 72 13.04 -2.72 -21.17
C ASP A 72 14.18 -2.74 -20.13
N PRO A 73 15.18 -3.65 -20.23
CA PRO A 73 16.27 -3.77 -19.27
C PRO A 73 17.15 -2.51 -19.13
N ARG A 74 16.94 -1.48 -19.97
CA ARG A 74 17.58 -0.15 -19.83
C ARG A 74 16.86 0.81 -18.88
N HIS A 75 15.68 0.44 -18.39
CA HIS A 75 14.86 1.23 -17.46
C HIS A 75 14.57 0.45 -16.15
N ALA A 76 15.29 -0.65 -15.94
CA ALA A 76 15.28 -1.45 -14.72
C ALA A 76 16.40 -1.03 -13.78
#